data_AF-A0A328AYV6-F1
#
_entry.id   AF-A0A328AYV6-F1
#
_cell.length_a   1.000
_cell.length_b   1.000
_cell.length_c   1.000
_cell.angle_alpha   90.00
_cell.angle_beta   90.00
_cell.angle_gamma   90.00
#
_symmetry.space_group_name_H-M   'P 1'
#
loop_
_entity.id
_entity.type
_entity.pdbx_description
1 polymer ?
#
loop_
_entity_poly.entity_id
_entity_poly.type
_entity_poly.pdbx_seq_one_letter_code
_entity_poly.pdbx_strand_id
1 'polypeptide(L)'
;MTDEPLRAEIAARLGVPAGQIALARSMSEYIQIMLAETPQLRDAPRQQELTDRFLAPVLPALEILLLKLRAELDPVLRQVPPADGSQPYPLGQCLQISMAVQQRLESLDPAGLCGPAATAHAALRAFVAAGGEVRRAWGDLRGQYFQNALIVGTLYVDVANDTVVPTKPPVEILPFAQADFRPIADYVHFARIAERYWNYRFLPNHVLPELAPYLPLIQITPTGRASLGPLDRYMLGLTLANGFAPSEQALAAPALAPTTFDGLRDALRGGPIPVAASAEEGRQAALACCRTYRADRKTDCAVSFNRVMAAGREVNRQLARLVASRQTA
;
A
#
# COMPACT_ATOMS: atom_id res chain seq x y z
N MET A 1 -11.30 14.23 -25.44
CA MET A 1 -12.02 12.96 -25.63
C MET A 1 -12.69 12.61 -24.32
N THR A 2 -14.00 12.40 -24.30
CA THR A 2 -14.72 11.97 -23.09
C THR A 2 -14.17 10.62 -22.61
N ASP A 3 -14.13 10.39 -21.30
CA ASP A 3 -13.56 9.19 -20.65
C ASP A 3 -14.34 7.88 -20.97
N GLU A 4 -15.50 8.01 -21.62
CA GLU A 4 -16.54 6.98 -21.76
C GLU A 4 -16.24 5.93 -22.84
N PRO A 5 -15.72 6.25 -24.04
CA PRO A 5 -15.37 5.26 -25.06
C PRO A 5 -14.23 4.35 -24.63
N LEU A 6 -13.23 4.89 -23.91
CA LEU A 6 -12.11 4.10 -23.40
C LEU A 6 -12.55 3.14 -22.29
N ARG A 7 -13.43 3.58 -21.37
CA ARG A 7 -14.03 2.69 -20.36
C ARG A 7 -14.86 1.60 -21.02
N ALA A 8 -15.66 1.93 -22.03
CA ALA A 8 -16.47 0.97 -22.77
C ALA A 8 -15.61 -0.06 -23.52
N GLU A 9 -14.50 0.35 -24.13
CA GLU A 9 -13.58 -0.57 -24.82
C GLU A 9 -12.91 -1.54 -23.85
N ILE A 10 -12.36 -1.03 -22.74
CA ILE A 10 -11.71 -1.87 -21.71
C ILE A 10 -12.75 -2.81 -21.07
N ALA A 11 -13.95 -2.31 -20.78
CA ALA A 11 -15.07 -3.09 -20.26
C ALA A 11 -15.47 -4.23 -21.19
N ALA A 12 -15.63 -3.93 -22.49
CA ALA A 12 -16.04 -4.90 -23.50
C ALA A 12 -14.99 -6.00 -23.70
N ARG A 13 -13.70 -5.65 -23.70
CA ARG A 13 -12.60 -6.63 -23.81
C ARG A 13 -12.46 -7.53 -22.58
N LEU A 14 -12.80 -7.03 -21.40
CA LEU A 14 -12.60 -7.73 -20.14
C LEU A 14 -13.89 -8.35 -19.56
N GLY A 15 -15.04 -8.13 -20.18
CA GLY A 15 -16.33 -8.63 -19.71
C GLY A 15 -16.76 -8.06 -18.35
N VAL A 16 -16.37 -6.82 -18.03
CA VAL A 16 -16.68 -6.16 -16.73
C VAL A 16 -17.46 -4.86 -16.91
N PRO A 17 -18.31 -4.42 -15.95
CA PRO A 17 -19.03 -3.16 -16.06
C PRO A 17 -18.10 -1.95 -16.13
N ALA A 18 -18.34 -1.04 -17.10
CA ALA A 18 -17.52 0.16 -17.33
C ALA A 18 -17.38 1.08 -16.10
N GLY A 19 -18.39 1.10 -15.22
CA GLY A 19 -18.37 1.87 -13.96
C GLY A 19 -17.33 1.39 -12.94
N GLN A 20 -16.76 0.19 -13.09
CA GLN A 20 -15.75 -0.37 -12.18
C GLN A 20 -14.30 -0.06 -12.59
N ILE A 21 -14.11 0.67 -13.69
CA ILE A 21 -12.80 1.04 -14.23
C ILE A 21 -12.46 2.46 -13.76
N ALA A 22 -11.57 2.60 -12.79
CA ALA A 22 -10.98 3.89 -12.43
C ALA A 22 -9.94 4.27 -13.51
N LEU A 23 -10.03 5.48 -14.09
CA LEU A 23 -9.06 5.95 -15.07
C LEU A 23 -8.07 6.92 -14.41
N ALA A 24 -6.77 6.64 -14.56
CA ALA A 24 -5.74 7.68 -14.40
C ALA A 24 -5.79 8.63 -15.60
N ARG A 25 -5.95 9.94 -15.38
CA ARG A 25 -5.97 10.95 -16.47
C ARG A 25 -4.57 11.44 -16.84
N SER A 26 -3.69 11.54 -15.84
CA SER A 26 -2.27 11.81 -15.98
C SER A 26 -1.51 10.75 -15.19
N MET A 27 -0.67 9.96 -15.84
CA MET A 27 0.12 8.94 -15.14
C MET A 27 1.13 9.58 -14.19
N SER A 28 1.72 10.73 -14.54
CA SER A 28 2.67 11.43 -13.66
C SER A 28 2.02 11.92 -12.37
N GLU A 29 0.84 12.55 -12.45
CA GLU A 29 0.06 12.94 -11.26
C GLU A 29 -0.37 11.71 -10.46
N TYR A 30 -0.79 10.66 -11.14
CA TYR A 30 -1.22 9.42 -10.50
C TYR A 30 -0.08 8.75 -9.73
N ILE A 31 1.13 8.71 -10.30
CA ILE A 31 2.35 8.22 -9.63
C ILE A 31 2.69 9.08 -8.41
N GLN A 32 2.60 10.41 -8.52
CA GLN A 32 2.82 11.30 -7.39
C GLN A 32 1.83 11.02 -6.25
N ILE A 33 0.55 10.82 -6.56
CA ILE A 33 -0.48 10.46 -5.57
C ILE A 33 -0.17 9.09 -4.94
N MET A 34 0.26 8.10 -5.74
CA MET A 34 0.62 6.77 -5.24
C MET A 34 1.82 6.78 -4.28
N LEU A 35 2.74 7.71 -4.49
CA LEU A 35 3.96 7.87 -3.68
C LEU A 35 3.85 8.98 -2.63
N ALA A 36 2.68 9.62 -2.49
CA ALA A 36 2.47 10.74 -1.56
C ALA A 36 2.74 10.36 -0.09
N GLU A 37 2.54 9.09 0.24
CA GLU A 37 2.70 8.50 1.58
C GLU A 37 4.08 7.87 1.78
N THR A 38 5.06 8.16 0.93
CA THR A 38 6.44 7.69 1.13
C THR A 38 6.99 8.16 2.49
N PRO A 39 7.56 7.31 3.35
CA PRO A 39 8.20 7.70 4.60
C PRO A 39 9.50 8.47 4.35
N GLN A 40 9.43 9.80 4.38
CA GLN A 40 10.59 10.66 4.15
C GLN A 40 10.35 12.05 4.74
N LEU A 41 11.39 12.71 5.21
CA LEU A 41 11.30 14.13 5.57
C LEU A 41 11.42 14.99 4.31
N ARG A 42 10.43 15.86 4.06
CA ARG A 42 10.49 16.87 3.01
C ARG A 42 10.98 18.17 3.63
N ASP A 43 11.94 18.85 2.99
CA ASP A 43 12.56 20.08 3.53
C ASP A 43 12.98 19.93 5.00
N ALA A 44 13.80 18.91 5.28
CA ALA A 44 14.17 18.52 6.64
C ALA A 44 14.72 19.67 7.51
N PRO A 45 15.58 20.58 7.02
CA PRO A 45 16.06 21.70 7.82
C PRO A 45 14.93 22.60 8.31
N ARG A 46 14.00 22.98 7.42
CA ARG A 46 12.86 23.82 7.77
C ARG A 46 11.90 23.09 8.70
N GLN A 47 11.59 21.82 8.42
CA GLN A 47 10.71 21.04 9.30
C GLN A 47 11.31 20.90 10.69
N GLN A 48 12.64 20.76 10.83
CA GLN A 48 13.31 20.68 12.12
C GLN A 48 13.16 21.99 12.90
N GLU A 49 13.42 23.13 12.28
CA GLU A 49 13.25 24.45 12.91
C GLU A 49 11.81 24.64 13.45
N LEU A 50 10.82 24.28 12.62
CA LEU A 50 9.41 24.39 13.00
C LEU A 50 9.03 23.39 14.11
N THR A 51 9.53 22.15 14.04
CA THR A 51 9.32 21.15 15.09
C THR A 51 9.91 21.62 16.42
N ASP A 52 11.14 22.13 16.44
CA ASP A 52 11.79 22.61 17.67
C ASP A 52 11.08 23.81 18.26
N ARG A 53 10.61 24.72 17.40
CA ARG A 53 9.91 25.94 17.83
C ARG A 53 8.52 25.66 18.39
N PHE A 54 7.73 24.82 17.72
CA PHE A 54 6.31 24.68 18.00
C PHE A 54 5.93 23.39 18.70
N LEU A 55 6.57 22.26 18.37
CA LEU A 55 6.11 20.92 18.79
C LEU A 55 6.94 20.35 19.93
N ALA A 56 8.28 20.49 19.89
CA ALA A 56 9.18 20.00 20.93
C ALA A 56 8.80 20.47 22.35
N PRO A 57 8.40 21.75 22.58
CA PRO A 57 8.02 22.22 23.91
C PRO A 57 6.72 21.61 24.44
N VAL A 58 5.90 21.01 23.56
CA VAL A 58 4.57 20.50 23.90
C VAL A 58 4.42 19.00 23.63
N LEU A 59 5.52 18.26 23.44
CA LEU A 59 5.47 16.82 23.13
C LEU A 59 4.58 16.00 24.09
N PRO A 60 4.70 16.13 25.43
CA PRO A 60 3.82 15.41 26.34
C PRO A 60 2.34 15.79 26.17
N ALA A 61 2.08 17.07 25.86
CA ALA A 61 0.73 17.56 25.63
C ALA A 61 0.17 17.06 24.28
N LEU A 62 1.02 16.89 23.27
CA LEU A 62 0.68 16.30 21.97
C LEU A 62 0.28 14.84 22.12
N GLU A 63 1.02 14.06 22.92
CA GLU A 63 0.64 12.68 23.26
C GLU A 63 -0.74 12.62 23.95
N ILE A 64 -0.99 13.50 24.93
CA ILE A 64 -2.30 13.61 25.62
C ILE A 64 -3.41 13.93 24.63
N LEU A 65 -3.20 14.86 23.69
CA LEU A 65 -4.17 15.19 22.65
C LEU A 65 -4.50 13.95 21.81
N LEU A 66 -3.48 13.24 21.31
CA LEU A 66 -3.66 12.06 20.46
C LEU A 66 -4.35 10.90 21.21
N LEU A 67 -4.00 10.68 22.48
CA LEU A 67 -4.68 9.71 23.35
C LEU A 67 -6.15 10.07 23.58
N LYS A 68 -6.47 11.36 23.74
CA LYS A 68 -7.86 11.83 23.83
C LYS A 68 -8.64 11.54 22.54
N LEU A 69 -8.02 11.79 21.38
CA LEU A 69 -8.64 11.46 20.09
C LEU A 69 -8.86 9.95 19.94
N ARG A 70 -7.89 9.11 20.34
CA ARG A 70 -8.06 7.67 20.40
C ARG A 70 -9.24 7.28 21.31
N ALA A 71 -9.35 7.86 22.51
CA ALA A 71 -10.47 7.57 23.41
C ALA A 71 -11.85 7.93 22.81
N GLU A 72 -11.93 9.00 22.00
CA GLU A 72 -13.15 9.38 21.28
C GLU A 72 -13.46 8.43 20.10
N LEU A 73 -12.44 8.02 19.35
CA LEU A 73 -12.59 7.28 18.09
C LEU A 73 -12.70 5.76 18.27
N ASP A 74 -11.98 5.19 19.23
CA ASP A 74 -11.91 3.74 19.46
C ASP A 74 -13.30 3.08 19.62
N PRO A 75 -14.26 3.65 20.37
CA PRO A 75 -15.60 3.07 20.47
C PRO A 75 -16.35 3.04 19.13
N VAL A 76 -16.16 4.05 18.28
CA VAL A 76 -16.80 4.13 16.95
C VAL A 76 -16.14 3.14 16.00
N LEU A 77 -14.81 3.09 15.95
CA LEU A 77 -14.06 2.19 15.08
C LEU A 77 -14.30 0.72 15.44
N ARG A 78 -14.48 0.40 16.72
CA ARG A 78 -14.81 -0.95 17.18
C ARG A 78 -16.17 -1.46 16.69
N GLN A 79 -17.10 -0.56 16.39
CA GLN A 79 -18.43 -0.93 15.87
C GLN A 79 -18.42 -1.20 14.36
N VAL A 80 -17.36 -0.80 13.65
CA VAL A 80 -17.22 -1.10 12.23
C VAL A 80 -16.94 -2.60 12.10
N PRO A 81 -17.77 -3.35 11.35
CA PRO A 81 -17.52 -4.76 11.15
C PRO A 81 -16.13 -4.98 10.55
N PRO A 82 -15.34 -5.92 11.08
CA PRO A 82 -14.08 -6.30 10.46
C PRO A 82 -14.32 -6.70 9.00
N ALA A 83 -13.38 -6.37 8.11
CA ALA A 83 -13.37 -7.00 6.80
C ALA A 83 -13.22 -8.51 6.97
N ASP A 84 -13.80 -9.31 6.07
CA ASP A 84 -13.75 -10.77 6.17
C ASP A 84 -12.32 -11.28 6.45
N GLY A 85 -12.16 -11.95 7.60
CA GLY A 85 -10.89 -12.51 8.04
C GLY A 85 -9.95 -11.55 8.78
N SER A 86 -10.36 -10.32 9.10
CA SER A 86 -9.54 -9.41 9.93
C SER A 86 -9.68 -9.73 11.42
N GLN A 87 -8.62 -9.40 12.19
CA GLN A 87 -8.58 -9.57 13.63
C GLN A 87 -9.50 -8.55 14.35
N PRO A 88 -9.91 -8.83 15.61
CA PRO A 88 -10.69 -7.87 16.39
C PRO A 88 -9.93 -6.56 16.59
N TYR A 89 -10.67 -5.46 16.68
CA TYR A 89 -10.11 -4.14 16.98
C TYR A 89 -9.20 -4.18 18.23
N PRO A 90 -7.99 -3.58 18.21
CA PRO A 90 -7.43 -2.71 17.17
C PRO A 90 -6.54 -3.45 16.14
N LEU A 91 -6.44 -4.79 16.22
CA LEU A 91 -5.44 -5.55 15.51
C LEU A 91 -5.54 -5.41 13.99
N GLY A 92 -4.42 -5.06 13.34
CA GLY A 92 -4.33 -4.88 11.89
C GLY A 92 -5.05 -3.63 11.35
N GLN A 93 -5.53 -2.72 12.21
CA GLN A 93 -6.32 -1.55 11.79
C GLN A 93 -5.53 -0.23 11.81
N CYS A 94 -4.21 -0.29 11.65
CA CYS A 94 -3.35 0.91 11.72
C CYS A 94 -3.71 1.97 10.68
N LEU A 95 -4.14 1.56 9.48
CA LEU A 95 -4.61 2.48 8.44
C LEU A 95 -5.88 3.23 8.87
N GLN A 96 -6.90 2.49 9.32
CA GLN A 96 -8.20 3.03 9.70
C GLN A 96 -8.07 3.99 10.89
N ILE A 97 -7.29 3.60 11.91
CA ILE A 97 -7.03 4.43 13.07
C ILE A 97 -6.27 5.70 12.66
N SER A 98 -5.20 5.58 11.86
CA SER A 98 -4.42 6.75 11.41
C SER A 98 -5.25 7.71 10.56
N MET A 99 -6.12 7.19 9.67
CA MET A 99 -7.05 8.02 8.89
C MET A 99 -8.03 8.76 9.78
N ALA A 100 -8.67 8.06 10.72
CA ALA A 100 -9.66 8.65 11.60
C ALA A 100 -9.05 9.73 12.51
N VAL A 101 -7.86 9.47 13.06
CA VAL A 101 -7.15 10.45 13.90
C VAL A 101 -6.72 11.67 13.07
N GLN A 102 -6.17 11.47 11.87
CA GLN A 102 -5.80 12.60 11.00
C GLN A 102 -7.03 13.45 10.65
N GLN A 103 -8.11 12.83 10.17
CA GLN A 103 -9.34 13.54 9.82
C GLN A 103 -9.94 14.28 11.03
N ARG A 104 -9.87 13.67 12.20
CA ARG A 104 -10.33 14.29 13.44
C ARG A 104 -9.48 15.47 13.85
N LEU A 105 -8.15 15.40 13.72
CA LEU A 105 -7.24 16.53 13.95
C LEU A 105 -7.55 17.71 13.02
N GLU A 106 -7.81 17.45 11.73
CA GLU A 106 -8.11 18.48 10.73
C GLU A 106 -9.44 19.19 10.96
N SER A 107 -10.41 18.51 11.60
CA SER A 107 -11.77 19.00 11.85
C SER A 107 -12.06 19.33 13.31
N LEU A 108 -11.03 19.34 14.17
CA LEU A 108 -11.18 19.50 15.61
C LEU A 108 -11.62 20.92 15.97
N ASP A 109 -12.74 21.06 16.68
CA ASP A 109 -13.15 22.35 17.25
C ASP A 109 -12.30 22.68 18.50
N PRO A 110 -11.51 23.77 18.48
CA PRO A 110 -10.72 24.18 19.64
C PRO A 110 -11.54 24.44 20.90
N ALA A 111 -12.83 24.84 20.77
CA ALA A 111 -13.68 25.18 21.91
C ALA A 111 -13.96 23.99 22.84
N GLY A 112 -13.88 22.76 22.31
CA GLY A 112 -14.04 21.52 23.09
C GLY A 112 -12.77 21.04 23.80
N LEU A 113 -11.65 21.77 23.67
CA LEU A 113 -10.36 21.40 24.26
C LEU A 113 -10.06 22.26 25.49
N CYS A 114 -9.41 21.64 26.47
CA CYS A 114 -8.90 22.32 27.67
C CYS A 114 -7.54 21.75 28.07
N GLY A 115 -6.83 22.47 28.94
CA GLY A 115 -5.57 22.02 29.52
C GLY A 115 -4.50 21.66 28.47
N PRO A 116 -3.70 20.61 28.71
CA PRO A 116 -2.62 20.20 27.80
C PRO A 116 -3.09 19.95 26.36
N ALA A 117 -4.26 19.33 26.16
CA ALA A 117 -4.77 19.05 24.83
C ALA A 117 -5.04 20.33 24.01
N ALA A 118 -5.54 21.40 24.66
CA ALA A 118 -5.73 22.70 24.02
C ALA A 118 -4.39 23.35 23.64
N THR A 119 -3.40 23.29 24.53
CA THR A 119 -2.04 23.79 24.29
C THR A 119 -1.40 23.09 23.09
N ALA A 120 -1.46 21.76 23.04
CA ALA A 120 -0.90 20.99 21.94
C ALA A 120 -1.60 21.27 20.61
N HIS A 121 -2.93 21.37 20.61
CA HIS A 121 -3.68 21.72 19.41
C HIS A 121 -3.34 23.12 18.90
N ALA A 122 -3.20 24.10 19.79
CA ALA A 122 -2.79 25.46 19.43
C ALA A 122 -1.37 25.48 18.83
N ALA A 123 -0.42 24.75 19.41
CA ALA A 123 0.93 24.60 18.89
C ALA A 123 0.94 23.90 17.52
N LEU A 124 0.17 22.82 17.34
CA LEU A 124 0.05 22.11 16.06
C LEU A 124 -0.53 23.03 14.97
N ARG A 125 -1.54 23.84 15.30
CA ARG A 125 -2.08 24.85 14.38
C ARG A 125 -1.05 25.91 14.01
N ALA A 126 -0.28 26.41 14.98
CA ALA A 126 0.78 27.38 14.73
C ALA A 126 1.90 26.79 13.85
N PHE A 127 2.27 25.53 14.11
CA PHE A 127 3.22 24.76 13.30
C PHE A 127 2.75 24.67 11.84
N VAL A 128 1.52 24.22 11.60
CA VAL A 128 0.95 24.12 10.23
C VAL A 128 0.86 25.49 9.57
N ALA A 129 0.42 26.53 10.29
CA ALA A 129 0.32 27.89 9.77
C ALA A 129 1.70 28.47 9.35
N ALA A 130 2.78 28.04 9.99
CA ALA A 130 4.16 28.40 9.63
C ALA A 130 4.74 27.58 8.46
N GLY A 131 3.97 26.65 7.89
CA GLY A 131 4.38 25.76 6.81
C GLY A 131 4.91 24.40 7.30
N GLY A 132 4.61 24.03 8.54
CA GLY A 132 4.89 22.70 9.07
C GLY A 132 4.03 21.63 8.39
N GLU A 133 4.61 20.48 8.08
CA GLU A 133 3.93 19.40 7.38
C GLU A 133 3.34 18.38 8.37
N VAL A 134 2.07 18.04 8.17
CA VAL A 134 1.39 16.92 8.82
C VAL A 134 0.85 16.03 7.72
N ARG A 135 1.31 14.78 7.65
CA ARG A 135 0.85 13.85 6.62
C ARG A 135 0.95 12.41 7.07
N ARG A 136 0.18 11.54 6.42
CA ARG A 136 0.38 10.09 6.54
C ARG A 136 1.59 9.61 5.76
N ALA A 137 2.12 8.50 6.24
CA ALA A 137 3.11 7.72 5.55
C ALA A 137 2.87 6.22 5.79
N TRP A 138 3.26 5.42 4.79
CA TRP A 138 3.18 3.97 4.82
C TRP A 138 4.51 3.36 4.42
N GLY A 139 5.04 2.42 5.20
CA GLY A 139 6.28 1.74 4.85
C GLY A 139 6.78 0.76 5.89
N ASP A 140 8.08 0.49 5.84
CA ASP A 140 8.79 -0.46 6.69
C ASP A 140 9.12 0.18 8.04
N LEU A 141 8.55 -0.37 9.11
CA LEU A 141 8.95 -0.06 10.47
C LEU A 141 9.93 -1.13 10.98
N ARG A 142 11.19 -0.73 11.15
CA ARG A 142 12.26 -1.52 11.81
C ARG A 142 12.54 -2.87 11.13
N GLY A 143 12.23 -3.03 9.85
CA GLY A 143 12.40 -4.28 9.10
C GLY A 143 11.40 -5.38 9.51
N GLN A 144 10.33 -5.01 10.23
CA GLN A 144 9.43 -5.97 10.88
C GLN A 144 7.98 -5.85 10.43
N TYR A 145 7.48 -4.64 10.22
CA TYR A 145 6.05 -4.40 10.00
C TYR A 145 5.83 -3.41 8.86
N PHE A 146 4.71 -3.58 8.16
CA PHE A 146 4.14 -2.47 7.39
C PHE A 146 3.36 -1.57 8.33
N GLN A 147 3.75 -0.31 8.46
CA GLN A 147 3.10 0.64 9.36
C GLN A 147 2.47 1.80 8.60
N ASN A 148 1.27 2.20 9.04
CA ASN A 148 0.69 3.50 8.73
C ASN A 148 0.92 4.41 9.93
N ALA A 149 1.60 5.54 9.72
CA ALA A 149 1.89 6.51 10.77
C ALA A 149 1.73 7.93 10.21
N LEU A 150 1.76 8.92 11.10
CA LEU A 150 1.87 10.32 10.74
C LEU A 150 3.34 10.76 10.77
N ILE A 151 3.71 11.64 9.86
CA ILE A 151 4.91 12.46 9.93
C ILE A 151 4.44 13.87 10.26
N VAL A 152 4.92 14.39 11.40
CA VAL A 152 4.57 15.73 11.92
C VAL A 152 5.86 16.52 12.08
N GLY A 153 6.22 17.29 11.06
CA GLY A 153 7.55 17.87 10.92
C GLY A 153 8.62 16.79 10.92
N THR A 154 9.55 16.83 11.89
CA THR A 154 10.59 15.80 12.05
C THR A 154 10.24 14.70 13.06
N LEU A 155 8.96 14.58 13.43
CA LEU A 155 8.46 13.52 14.31
C LEU A 155 7.81 12.40 13.51
N TYR A 156 8.13 11.16 13.89
CA TYR A 156 7.31 9.99 13.66
C TYR A 156 6.23 9.93 14.75
N VAL A 157 4.97 9.85 14.34
CA VAL A 157 3.82 9.81 15.24
C VAL A 157 2.95 8.62 14.86
N ASP A 158 3.07 7.54 15.63
CA ASP A 158 2.25 6.35 15.49
C ASP A 158 1.05 6.45 16.43
N VAL A 159 -0.14 6.61 15.88
CA VAL A 159 -1.39 6.65 16.64
C VAL A 159 -2.04 5.27 16.72
N ALA A 160 -1.34 4.22 16.30
CA ALA A 160 -1.81 2.85 16.15
C ALA A 160 -0.74 1.83 16.60
N ASN A 161 0.10 2.18 17.56
CA ASN A 161 1.24 1.36 17.99
C ASN A 161 0.81 0.05 18.70
N ASP A 162 -0.44 -0.03 19.15
CA ASP A 162 -1.10 -1.19 19.77
C ASP A 162 -1.72 -2.17 18.76
N THR A 163 -1.67 -1.88 17.45
CA THR A 163 -2.36 -2.67 16.41
C THR A 163 -1.67 -3.98 16.00
N VAL A 164 -0.46 -4.23 16.50
CA VAL A 164 0.24 -5.53 16.37
C VAL A 164 0.40 -6.20 17.73
N VAL A 165 0.72 -5.42 18.76
CA VAL A 165 0.91 -5.89 20.13
C VAL A 165 -0.02 -5.08 21.03
N PRO A 166 -1.21 -5.60 21.38
CA PRO A 166 -2.24 -4.83 22.11
C PRO A 166 -1.82 -4.30 23.48
N THR A 167 -0.72 -4.82 24.04
CA THR A 167 -0.19 -4.37 25.34
C THR A 167 0.73 -3.15 25.23
N LYS A 168 1.09 -2.71 24.01
CA LYS A 168 1.85 -1.47 23.79
C LYS A 168 0.97 -0.24 24.04
N PRO A 169 1.58 0.92 24.37
CA PRO A 169 0.86 2.19 24.36
C PRO A 169 0.20 2.45 22.99
N PRO A 170 -1.04 2.96 22.95
CA PRO A 170 -1.74 3.23 21.68
C PRO A 170 -1.07 4.29 20.80
N VAL A 171 -0.34 5.21 21.42
CA VAL A 171 0.38 6.31 20.76
C VAL A 171 1.89 6.17 21.04
N GLU A 172 2.71 6.34 20.02
CA GLU A 172 4.17 6.48 20.12
C GLU A 172 4.61 7.73 19.34
N ILE A 173 5.42 8.58 19.95
CA ILE A 173 6.01 9.75 19.30
C ILE A 173 7.53 9.67 19.45
N LEU A 174 8.24 9.72 18.33
CA LEU A 174 9.70 9.67 18.29
C LEU A 174 10.24 10.68 17.27
N PRO A 175 11.48 11.17 17.43
CA PRO A 175 12.19 11.78 16.30
C PRO A 175 12.22 10.81 15.12
N PHE A 176 11.92 11.29 13.90
CA PHE A 176 11.81 10.45 12.71
C PHE A 176 13.09 9.63 12.46
N ALA A 177 14.26 10.23 12.69
CA ALA A 177 15.56 9.57 12.56
C ALA A 177 15.76 8.39 13.53
N GLN A 178 15.02 8.33 14.64
CA GLN A 178 15.09 7.27 15.65
C GLN A 178 14.02 6.19 15.45
N ALA A 179 12.96 6.47 14.68
CA ALA A 179 11.84 5.55 14.50
C ALA A 179 12.19 4.31 13.65
N ASP A 180 13.22 4.44 12.80
CA ASP A 180 13.59 3.47 11.76
C ASP A 180 12.42 3.15 10.81
N PHE A 181 11.70 4.19 10.42
CA PHE A 181 10.57 4.12 9.50
C PHE A 181 11.00 4.51 8.09
N ARG A 182 11.01 3.53 7.18
CA ARG A 182 11.66 3.64 5.87
C ARG A 182 10.70 3.35 4.72
N PRO A 183 10.94 3.93 3.53
CA PRO A 183 10.26 3.52 2.31
C PRO A 183 10.46 2.03 2.01
N ILE A 184 9.43 1.38 1.47
CA ILE A 184 9.61 0.08 0.82
C ILE A 184 10.41 0.31 -0.47
N ALA A 185 11.51 -0.40 -0.60
CA ALA A 185 12.54 -0.10 -1.61
C ALA A 185 12.26 -0.79 -2.95
N ASP A 186 11.77 -2.03 -2.90
CA ASP A 186 11.46 -2.87 -4.06
C ASP A 186 10.57 -4.05 -3.63
N TYR A 187 10.25 -4.94 -4.57
CA TYR A 187 9.43 -6.13 -4.30
C TYR A 187 10.14 -7.19 -3.44
N VAL A 188 11.49 -7.22 -3.43
CA VAL A 188 12.25 -8.13 -2.56
C VAL A 188 12.14 -7.68 -1.11
N HIS A 189 12.26 -6.37 -0.88
CA HIS A 189 12.03 -5.74 0.41
C HIS A 189 10.59 -5.98 0.88
N PHE A 190 9.60 -5.71 0.02
CA PHE A 190 8.18 -5.97 0.31
C PHE A 190 7.95 -7.44 0.71
N ALA A 191 8.41 -8.39 -0.11
CA ALA A 191 8.22 -9.82 0.14
C ALA A 191 8.83 -10.23 1.49
N ARG A 192 10.06 -9.80 1.79
CA ARG A 192 10.74 -10.09 3.06
C ARG A 192 9.93 -9.66 4.29
N ILE A 193 9.32 -8.48 4.26
CA ILE A 193 8.48 -8.00 5.36
C ILE A 193 7.18 -8.81 5.42
N ALA A 194 6.49 -8.96 4.29
CA ALA A 194 5.22 -9.67 4.21
C ALA A 194 5.33 -11.15 4.62
N GLU A 195 6.44 -11.82 4.29
CA GLU A 195 6.74 -13.20 4.71
C GLU A 195 6.86 -13.30 6.24
N ARG A 196 7.50 -12.33 6.90
CA ARG A 196 7.66 -12.32 8.36
C ARG A 196 6.39 -11.88 9.08
N TYR A 197 5.73 -10.84 8.57
CA TYR A 197 4.62 -10.19 9.25
C TYR A 197 3.28 -10.87 8.98
N TRP A 198 3.03 -11.28 7.73
CA TRP A 198 1.78 -11.90 7.31
C TRP A 198 1.88 -13.41 7.08
N ASN A 199 3.08 -14.00 7.21
CA ASN A 199 3.34 -15.41 6.89
C ASN A 199 2.97 -15.77 5.44
N TYR A 200 3.10 -14.80 4.52
CA TYR A 200 2.86 -15.05 3.10
C TYR A 200 4.05 -15.82 2.50
N ARG A 201 3.83 -16.42 1.34
CA ARG A 201 4.90 -16.92 0.47
C ARG A 201 4.79 -16.24 -0.88
N PHE A 202 5.92 -15.87 -1.48
CA PHE A 202 5.96 -15.21 -2.78
C PHE A 202 6.62 -16.09 -3.83
N LEU A 203 6.07 -16.06 -5.03
CA LEU A 203 6.62 -16.67 -6.24
C LEU A 203 6.71 -15.58 -7.32
N PRO A 204 7.73 -15.60 -8.20
CA PRO A 204 7.73 -14.69 -9.34
C PRO A 204 6.60 -15.04 -10.32
N ASN A 205 5.97 -14.03 -10.91
CA ASN A 205 4.92 -14.19 -11.91
C ASN A 205 5.53 -14.55 -13.28
N HIS A 206 5.99 -15.79 -13.41
CA HIS A 206 6.43 -16.35 -14.68
C HIS A 206 5.26 -16.91 -15.52
N VAL A 207 4.05 -17.01 -14.95
CA VAL A 207 2.92 -17.66 -15.62
C VAL A 207 2.18 -16.71 -16.57
N LEU A 208 2.13 -15.41 -16.24
CA LEU A 208 1.40 -14.39 -17.02
C LEU A 208 2.34 -13.23 -17.42
N PRO A 209 3.21 -13.44 -18.43
CA PRO A 209 4.24 -12.46 -18.82
C PRO A 209 3.70 -11.05 -19.13
N GLU A 210 2.51 -10.94 -19.73
CA GLU A 210 1.94 -9.64 -20.09
C GLU A 210 1.56 -8.78 -18.86
N LEU A 211 1.19 -9.43 -17.75
CA LEU A 211 0.82 -8.75 -16.51
C LEU A 211 2.01 -8.53 -15.57
N ALA A 212 3.08 -9.33 -15.73
CA ALA A 212 4.24 -9.36 -14.86
C ALA A 212 4.94 -8.00 -14.64
N PRO A 213 5.04 -7.09 -15.63
CA PRO A 213 5.63 -5.77 -15.40
C PRO A 213 4.93 -4.96 -14.31
N TYR A 214 3.60 -5.12 -14.14
CA TYR A 214 2.84 -4.42 -13.11
C TYR A 214 2.57 -5.30 -11.88
N LEU A 215 2.48 -6.61 -12.08
CA LEU A 215 2.15 -7.61 -11.06
C LEU A 215 3.22 -8.72 -11.04
N PRO A 216 4.44 -8.43 -10.56
CA PRO A 216 5.57 -9.34 -10.73
C PRO A 216 5.57 -10.50 -9.75
N LEU A 217 4.72 -10.49 -8.72
CA LEU A 217 4.65 -11.55 -7.72
C LEU A 217 3.30 -12.27 -7.76
N ILE A 218 3.35 -13.55 -7.43
CA ILE A 218 2.23 -14.37 -7.01
C ILE A 218 2.37 -14.52 -5.49
N GLN A 219 1.37 -14.04 -4.76
CA GLN A 219 1.30 -14.07 -3.30
C GLN A 219 0.45 -15.25 -2.87
N ILE A 220 0.93 -16.00 -1.88
CA ILE A 220 0.25 -17.17 -1.32
C ILE A 220 0.07 -16.92 0.18
N THR A 221 -1.18 -16.89 0.62
CA THR A 221 -1.52 -16.72 2.05
C THR A 221 -1.21 -17.99 2.86
N PRO A 222 -1.20 -17.93 4.21
CA PRO A 222 -1.08 -19.12 5.06
C PRO A 222 -2.15 -20.19 4.80
N THR A 223 -3.34 -19.77 4.35
CA THR A 223 -4.44 -20.66 3.95
C THR A 223 -4.27 -21.26 2.55
N GLY A 224 -3.15 -20.99 1.86
CA GLY A 224 -2.85 -21.48 0.52
C GLY A 224 -3.53 -20.71 -0.62
N ARG A 225 -4.19 -19.58 -0.34
CA ARG A 225 -4.85 -18.78 -1.38
C ARG A 225 -3.82 -18.01 -2.19
N ALA A 226 -3.80 -18.24 -3.49
CA ALA A 226 -2.93 -17.55 -4.43
C ALA A 226 -3.59 -16.29 -5.02
N SER A 227 -2.81 -15.25 -5.29
CA SER A 227 -3.22 -14.05 -6.02
C SER A 227 -2.02 -13.36 -6.66
N LEU A 228 -2.21 -12.66 -7.77
CA LEU A 228 -1.24 -11.73 -8.34
C LEU A 228 -1.16 -10.46 -7.50
N GLY A 229 0.07 -9.94 -7.34
CA GLY A 229 0.27 -8.67 -6.68
C GLY A 229 1.74 -8.30 -6.45
N PRO A 230 1.98 -7.47 -5.41
CA PRO A 230 0.95 -6.72 -4.69
C PRO A 230 0.22 -5.71 -5.57
N LEU A 231 -1.07 -5.50 -5.25
CA LEU A 231 -1.94 -4.50 -5.88
C LEU A 231 -2.04 -3.21 -5.04
N ASP A 232 -1.19 -3.05 -4.03
CA ASP A 232 -1.16 -1.84 -3.23
C ASP A 232 -0.66 -0.65 -4.07
N ARG A 233 -1.18 0.53 -3.74
CA ARG A 233 -0.94 1.75 -4.53
C ARG A 233 0.52 2.14 -4.53
N TYR A 234 1.21 1.97 -3.41
CA TYR A 234 2.59 2.39 -3.25
C TYR A 234 3.52 1.55 -4.13
N MET A 235 3.42 0.21 -4.09
CA MET A 235 4.26 -0.67 -4.90
C MET A 235 4.02 -0.47 -6.39
N LEU A 236 2.77 -0.22 -6.80
CA LEU A 236 2.46 0.16 -8.18
C LEU A 236 3.11 1.51 -8.55
N GLY A 237 3.01 2.51 -7.68
CA GLY A 237 3.66 3.81 -7.87
C GLY A 237 5.17 3.69 -7.99
N LEU A 238 5.80 2.88 -7.13
CA LEU A 238 7.24 2.59 -7.13
C LEU A 238 7.67 1.95 -8.46
N THR A 239 6.92 0.96 -8.92
CA THR A 239 7.16 0.27 -10.20
C THR A 239 7.08 1.21 -11.39
N LEU A 240 6.07 2.08 -11.42
CA LEU A 240 5.86 3.03 -12.50
C LEU A 240 6.92 4.14 -12.49
N ALA A 241 7.22 4.70 -11.32
CA ALA A 241 8.23 5.75 -11.15
C ALA A 241 9.64 5.27 -11.57
N ASN A 242 9.93 3.98 -11.41
CA ASN A 242 11.22 3.38 -11.74
C ASN A 242 11.20 2.58 -13.06
N GLY A 243 10.24 2.84 -13.96
CA GLY A 243 10.27 2.25 -15.30
C GLY A 243 10.23 0.72 -15.31
N PHE A 244 9.47 0.09 -14.41
CA PHE A 244 9.40 -1.37 -14.23
C PHE A 244 10.69 -2.06 -13.75
N ALA A 245 11.75 -1.31 -13.37
CA ALA A 245 12.97 -1.92 -12.84
C ALA A 245 12.75 -2.77 -11.57
N PRO A 246 11.91 -2.36 -10.58
CA PRO A 246 11.61 -3.20 -9.42
C PRO A 246 10.97 -4.54 -9.81
N SER A 247 10.06 -4.53 -10.80
CA SER A 247 9.43 -5.75 -11.32
C SER A 247 10.46 -6.66 -12.01
N GLU A 248 11.34 -6.08 -12.83
CA GLU A 248 12.40 -6.83 -13.51
C GLU A 248 13.31 -7.56 -12.52
N GLN A 249 13.69 -6.89 -11.42
CA GLN A 249 14.48 -7.50 -10.33
C GLN A 249 13.77 -8.70 -9.68
N ALA A 250 12.46 -8.57 -9.39
CA ALA A 250 11.68 -9.67 -8.82
C ALA A 250 11.52 -10.85 -9.79
N LEU A 251 11.29 -10.56 -11.07
CA LEU A 251 11.08 -11.57 -12.12
C LEU A 251 12.38 -12.29 -12.51
N ALA A 252 13.54 -11.69 -12.26
CA ALA A 252 14.85 -12.29 -12.49
C ALA A 252 15.17 -13.48 -11.55
N ALA A 253 14.34 -13.72 -10.54
CA ALA A 253 14.41 -14.91 -9.70
C ALA A 253 14.41 -16.21 -10.54
N PRO A 254 14.95 -17.32 -10.01
CA PRO A 254 14.97 -18.61 -10.71
C PRO A 254 13.58 -19.02 -11.20
N ALA A 255 13.53 -19.65 -12.37
CA ALA A 255 12.29 -20.18 -12.93
C ALA A 255 11.56 -21.09 -11.92
N LEU A 256 10.23 -20.97 -11.88
CA LEU A 256 9.40 -21.81 -11.02
C LEU A 256 9.67 -23.30 -11.28
N ALA A 257 9.62 -24.11 -10.22
CA ALA A 257 9.66 -25.56 -10.33
C ALA A 257 8.52 -26.04 -11.25
N PRO A 258 8.75 -27.01 -12.16
CA PRO A 258 7.77 -27.43 -13.17
C PRO A 258 6.39 -27.76 -12.60
N THR A 259 6.34 -28.51 -11.49
CA THR A 259 5.09 -28.88 -10.81
C THR A 259 4.30 -27.68 -10.29
N THR A 260 4.99 -26.66 -9.79
CA THR A 260 4.36 -25.42 -9.31
C THR A 260 3.86 -24.60 -10.48
N PHE A 261 4.66 -24.49 -11.54
CA PHE A 261 4.29 -23.79 -12.76
C PHE A 261 3.06 -24.42 -13.43
N ASP A 262 3.07 -25.74 -13.62
CA ASP A 262 1.98 -26.47 -14.27
C ASP A 262 0.67 -26.32 -13.48
N GLY A 263 0.72 -26.41 -12.15
CA GLY A 263 -0.45 -26.20 -11.30
C GLY A 263 -1.05 -24.79 -11.42
N LEU A 264 -0.20 -23.76 -11.48
CA LEU A 264 -0.65 -22.37 -11.70
C LEU A 264 -1.15 -22.15 -13.13
N ARG A 265 -0.48 -22.72 -14.14
CA ARG A 265 -0.89 -22.64 -15.54
C ARG A 265 -2.26 -23.26 -15.76
N ASP A 266 -2.49 -24.45 -15.19
CA ASP A 266 -3.75 -25.17 -15.31
C ASP A 266 -4.88 -24.40 -14.60
N ALA A 267 -4.59 -23.81 -13.44
CA ALA A 267 -5.49 -22.93 -12.70
C ALA A 267 -5.93 -21.68 -13.49
N LEU A 268 -5.09 -21.20 -14.40
CA LEU A 268 -5.28 -19.95 -15.14
C LEU A 268 -5.69 -20.18 -16.61
N ARG A 269 -5.85 -21.45 -17.01
CA ARG A 269 -6.22 -21.81 -18.38
C ARG A 269 -7.64 -21.29 -18.70
N GLY A 270 -7.81 -20.71 -19.88
CA GLY A 270 -9.07 -20.09 -20.29
C GLY A 270 -9.32 -18.71 -19.66
N GLY A 271 -8.34 -18.15 -18.94
CA GLY A 271 -8.38 -16.80 -18.43
C GLY A 271 -8.25 -15.72 -19.52
N PRO A 272 -8.37 -14.43 -19.13
CA PRO A 272 -8.38 -13.30 -20.07
C PRO A 272 -7.02 -13.04 -20.74
N ILE A 273 -5.94 -13.67 -20.26
CA ILE A 273 -4.56 -13.46 -20.70
C ILE A 273 -3.92 -14.82 -20.98
N PRO A 274 -3.17 -14.96 -22.09
CA PRO A 274 -2.43 -16.18 -22.37
C PRO A 274 -1.43 -16.51 -21.25
N VAL A 275 -1.41 -17.78 -20.85
CA VAL A 275 -0.42 -18.34 -19.94
C VAL A 275 0.82 -18.78 -20.72
N ALA A 276 2.02 -18.63 -20.15
CA ALA A 276 3.24 -19.10 -20.78
C ALA A 276 3.27 -20.63 -20.89
N ALA A 277 3.99 -21.19 -21.87
CA ALA A 277 4.01 -22.64 -22.06
C ALA A 277 4.91 -23.36 -21.02
N SER A 278 5.98 -22.70 -20.58
CA SER A 278 6.91 -23.20 -19.55
C SER A 278 7.41 -22.09 -18.61
N ALA A 279 7.97 -22.48 -17.47
CA ALA A 279 8.47 -21.53 -16.47
C ALA A 279 9.62 -20.65 -17.00
N GLU A 280 10.57 -21.24 -17.74
CA GLU A 280 11.71 -20.48 -18.27
C GLU A 280 11.28 -19.56 -19.41
N GLU A 281 10.43 -20.02 -20.32
CA GLU A 281 9.85 -19.17 -21.37
C GLU A 281 9.07 -18.01 -20.75
N GLY A 282 8.24 -18.30 -19.74
CA GLY A 282 7.48 -17.31 -19.01
C GLY A 282 8.36 -16.27 -18.31
N ARG A 283 9.46 -16.69 -17.68
CA ARG A 283 10.46 -15.80 -17.09
C ARG A 283 11.07 -14.88 -18.13
N GLN A 284 11.56 -15.43 -19.25
CA GLN A 284 12.18 -14.64 -20.32
C GLN A 284 11.19 -13.65 -20.94
N ALA A 285 9.97 -14.09 -21.22
CA ALA A 285 8.91 -13.25 -21.74
C ALA A 285 8.55 -12.12 -20.76
N ALA A 286 8.43 -12.39 -19.47
CA ALA A 286 8.11 -11.39 -18.45
C ALA A 286 9.20 -10.31 -18.35
N LEU A 287 10.47 -10.71 -18.37
CA LEU A 287 11.61 -9.79 -18.39
C LEU A 287 11.65 -8.97 -19.69
N ALA A 288 11.37 -9.61 -20.84
CA ALA A 288 11.27 -8.91 -22.11
C ALA A 288 10.13 -7.88 -22.09
N CYS A 289 8.95 -8.22 -21.55
CA CYS A 289 7.84 -7.30 -21.38
C CYS A 289 8.22 -6.08 -20.53
N CYS A 290 9.00 -6.24 -19.45
CA CYS A 290 9.48 -5.10 -18.65
C CYS A 290 10.31 -4.13 -19.49
N ARG A 291 11.25 -4.65 -20.28
CA ARG A 291 12.11 -3.85 -21.17
C ARG A 291 11.32 -3.17 -22.29
N THR A 292 10.43 -3.90 -22.96
CA THR A 292 9.56 -3.37 -24.01
C THR A 292 8.63 -2.30 -23.47
N TYR A 293 7.98 -2.54 -22.32
CA TYR A 293 7.06 -1.56 -21.74
C TYR A 293 7.77 -0.29 -21.29
N ARG A 294 9.01 -0.39 -20.83
CA ARG A 294 9.87 0.76 -20.54
C ARG A 294 10.22 1.53 -21.81
N ALA A 295 10.67 0.85 -22.86
CA ALA A 295 11.02 1.46 -24.15
C ALA A 295 9.81 2.17 -24.80
N ASP A 296 8.64 1.54 -24.74
CA ASP A 296 7.37 2.06 -25.26
C ASP A 296 6.71 3.11 -24.34
N ARG A 297 7.35 3.48 -23.22
CA ARG A 297 6.81 4.42 -22.21
C ARG A 297 5.41 4.04 -21.71
N LYS A 298 5.15 2.75 -21.51
CA LYS A 298 3.87 2.25 -20.97
C LYS A 298 3.61 2.71 -19.53
N THR A 299 4.64 3.17 -18.82
CA THR A 299 4.50 3.85 -17.51
C THR A 299 3.65 5.12 -17.61
N ASP A 300 3.68 5.79 -18.76
CA ASP A 300 2.93 7.02 -19.03
C ASP A 300 1.57 6.74 -19.71
N CYS A 301 1.24 5.47 -19.94
CA CYS A 301 0.05 5.06 -20.69
C CYS A 301 -1.07 4.56 -19.76
N ALA A 302 -2.02 5.44 -19.44
CA ALA A 302 -3.19 5.10 -18.62
C ALA A 302 -4.02 3.94 -19.18
N VAL A 303 -4.17 3.85 -20.50
CA VAL A 303 -4.89 2.73 -21.15
C VAL A 303 -4.25 1.39 -20.82
N SER A 304 -2.92 1.30 -20.97
CA SER A 304 -2.13 0.10 -20.66
C SER A 304 -2.28 -0.28 -19.20
N PHE A 305 -2.09 0.68 -18.30
CA PHE A 305 -2.24 0.48 -16.85
C PHE A 305 -3.63 -0.05 -16.50
N ASN A 306 -4.71 0.61 -16.95
CA ASN A 306 -6.08 0.23 -16.61
C ASN A 306 -6.44 -1.15 -17.16
N ARG A 307 -5.99 -1.49 -18.37
CA ARG A 307 -6.17 -2.82 -18.96
C ARG A 307 -5.52 -3.89 -18.11
N VAL A 308 -4.25 -3.70 -17.73
CA VAL A 308 -3.50 -4.67 -16.93
C VAL A 308 -4.11 -4.83 -15.53
N MET A 309 -4.52 -3.75 -14.89
CA MET A 309 -5.16 -3.80 -13.57
C MET A 309 -6.50 -4.57 -13.61
N ALA A 310 -7.31 -4.34 -14.64
CA ALA A 310 -8.59 -5.02 -14.76
C ALA A 310 -8.42 -6.51 -15.13
N ALA A 311 -7.46 -6.85 -15.99
CA ALA A 311 -7.07 -8.25 -16.25
C ALA A 311 -6.53 -8.95 -14.99
N GLY A 312 -5.67 -8.29 -14.21
CA GLY A 312 -5.15 -8.81 -12.94
C GLY A 312 -6.25 -9.09 -11.91
N ARG A 313 -7.28 -8.23 -11.83
CA ARG A 313 -8.45 -8.46 -10.96
C ARG A 313 -9.29 -9.66 -11.41
N GLU A 314 -9.44 -9.90 -12.71
CA GLU A 314 -10.11 -11.09 -13.24
C GLU A 314 -9.32 -12.36 -12.90
N VAL A 315 -8.00 -12.34 -13.14
CA VAL A 315 -7.11 -13.44 -12.77
C VAL A 315 -7.22 -13.76 -11.26
N ASN A 316 -7.20 -12.75 -10.40
CA ASN A 316 -7.35 -12.94 -8.95
C ASN A 316 -8.72 -13.54 -8.57
N ARG A 317 -9.79 -13.19 -9.30
CA ARG A 317 -11.11 -13.82 -9.12
C ARG A 317 -11.10 -15.30 -9.52
N GLN A 318 -10.38 -15.67 -10.58
CA GLN A 318 -10.23 -17.08 -10.99
C GLN A 318 -9.43 -17.88 -9.96
N LEU A 319 -8.29 -17.35 -9.50
CA LEU A 319 -7.47 -17.99 -8.47
C LEU A 319 -8.24 -18.21 -7.15
N ALA A 320 -9.11 -17.26 -6.76
CA ALA A 320 -9.94 -17.39 -5.57
C ALA A 320 -10.97 -18.53 -5.65
N ARG A 321 -11.58 -18.77 -6.83
CA ARG A 321 -12.60 -19.83 -7.02
C ARG A 321 -12.03 -21.24 -6.86
N LEU A 322 -10.77 -21.47 -7.26
CA LEU A 322 -10.11 -22.77 -7.17
C LEU A 322 -9.84 -23.23 -5.74
N VAL A 323 -9.66 -22.29 -4.82
CA VAL A 323 -9.51 -22.59 -3.38
C VAL A 323 -10.87 -23.01 -2.80
N ALA A 324 -11.95 -22.32 -3.17
CA ALA A 324 -13.29 -22.64 -2.69
C ALA A 324 -13.75 -24.04 -3.15
N SER A 325 -13.48 -24.41 -4.41
CA SER A 325 -13.86 -25.73 -4.93
C SER A 325 -13.11 -26.91 -4.30
N ARG A 326 -11.93 -26.68 -3.72
CA ARG A 326 -11.13 -27.72 -3.02
C ARG A 326 -11.49 -27.88 -1.55
N GLN A 327 -12.23 -26.93 -0.97
CA GLN A 327 -12.70 -27.00 0.42
C GLN A 327 -14.10 -27.64 0.54
N THR A 328 -14.82 -27.73 -0.57
CA THR A 328 -16.15 -28.35 -0.67
C THR A 328 -16.14 -29.78 -1.23
N ALA A 329 -14.96 -30.33 -1.49
CA ALA A 329 -14.73 -31.69 -1.99
C ALA A 329 -13.97 -32.48 -0.92
#